data_AF-A0A5M9P0I6-F1
#
_entry.id   AF-A0A5M9P0I6-F1
#
_cell.length_a   1.000
_cell.length_b   1.000
_cell.length_c   1.000
_cell.angle_alpha   90.00
_cell.angle_beta   90.00
_cell.angle_gamma   90.00
#
_symmetry.space_group_name_H-M   'P 1'
#
loop_
_entity.id
_entity.type
_entity.pdbx_description
1 polymer ?
#
loop_
_entity_poly.entity_id
_entity_poly.type
_entity_poly.pdbx_seq_one_letter_code
_entity_poly.pdbx_strand_id
1 'polypeptide(L)'
;MKKTMIAIALTLTTATAFAEMDHSKMDDSMMNNGEMDHSMMDGSMMKNGEMDHSKMDHSMMKNGKMDHSKMMSMDGMMDMEGMSEVGMPAKGAKPDKVVHVLLSDDMKITFKNKVDIEPNDVVQFVVMNTGKIDHEFSIGSATEQLEHREMMKKMGNHAHDSGSTVTVKPGKAKQLLWHFHGDNNVEFACNIPGHAEAGMVKAVTL
;
A
#
# COMPACT_ATOMS: atom_id res chain seq x y z
N MET A 1 21.46 42.86 54.01
CA MET A 1 21.22 41.97 55.17
C MET A 1 20.49 40.72 54.65
N LYS A 2 21.28 39.68 54.32
CA LYS A 2 21.25 38.31 54.87
C LYS A 2 19.94 37.54 54.63
N LYS A 3 19.94 36.70 53.59
CA LYS A 3 18.98 35.59 53.38
C LYS A 3 19.51 34.35 54.11
N THR A 4 18.73 33.84 55.04
CA THR A 4 18.98 32.63 55.83
C THR A 4 18.78 31.37 54.99
N MET A 5 19.76 30.48 54.98
CA MET A 5 19.61 29.09 54.54
C MET A 5 19.64 28.19 55.78
N ILE A 6 18.63 27.33 55.91
CA ILE A 6 18.53 26.32 56.96
C ILE A 6 18.76 24.97 56.29
N ALA A 7 19.83 24.28 56.70
CA ALA A 7 20.11 22.90 56.36
C ALA A 7 19.60 22.00 57.48
N ILE A 8 18.85 20.96 57.14
CA ILE A 8 18.47 19.87 58.06
C ILE A 8 18.96 18.56 57.43
N ALA A 9 19.92 17.93 58.11
CA ALA A 9 20.44 16.61 57.76
C ALA A 9 19.51 15.52 58.30
N LEU A 10 19.15 14.55 57.45
CA LEU A 10 18.35 13.39 57.81
C LEU A 10 19.24 12.14 57.78
N THR A 11 19.38 11.46 58.91
CA THR A 11 20.13 10.20 59.05
C THR A 11 19.27 9.01 58.64
N LEU A 12 19.74 8.19 57.69
CA LEU A 12 19.11 6.93 57.30
C LEU A 12 19.56 5.78 58.21
N THR A 13 18.60 4.98 58.69
CA THR A 13 18.84 3.62 59.18
C THR A 13 18.11 2.66 58.24
N THR A 14 18.84 1.74 57.62
CA THR A 14 18.30 0.75 56.68
C THR A 14 18.03 -0.56 57.40
N ALA A 15 16.77 -0.97 57.50
CA ALA A 15 16.38 -2.35 57.77
C ALA A 15 16.10 -3.05 56.44
N THR A 16 16.85 -4.10 56.14
CA THR A 16 16.63 -4.97 54.97
C THR A 16 15.48 -5.93 55.24
N ALA A 17 14.43 -5.87 54.42
CA ALA A 17 13.43 -6.93 54.30
C ALA A 17 13.52 -7.52 52.89
N PHE A 18 13.72 -8.84 52.80
CA PHE A 18 13.61 -9.59 51.56
C PHE A 18 12.16 -10.05 51.40
N ALA A 19 11.51 -9.67 50.30
CA ALA A 19 10.23 -10.24 49.88
C ALA A 19 10.48 -11.15 48.68
N GLU A 20 10.09 -12.42 48.79
CA GLU A 20 9.96 -13.35 47.65
C GLU A 20 8.81 -12.86 46.75
N MET A 21 9.06 -12.78 45.44
CA MET A 21 8.10 -12.31 44.45
C MET A 21 7.55 -13.51 43.66
N ASP A 22 6.24 -13.74 43.79
CA ASP A 22 5.49 -14.76 43.03
C ASP A 22 5.14 -14.23 41.63
N HIS A 23 5.59 -14.93 40.59
CA HIS A 23 5.46 -14.53 39.18
C HIS A 23 4.16 -15.01 38.50
N SER A 24 3.21 -15.59 39.25
CA SER A 24 1.98 -16.15 38.66
C SER A 24 0.92 -15.13 38.24
N LYS A 25 1.18 -13.82 38.43
CA LYS A 25 0.23 -12.73 38.12
C LYS A 25 0.90 -11.51 37.45
N MET A 26 1.62 -11.73 36.36
CA MET A 26 2.02 -10.63 35.48
C MET A 26 0.88 -10.35 34.48
N ASP A 27 0.28 -9.16 34.59
CA ASP A 27 -0.70 -8.63 33.63
C ASP A 27 0.06 -7.91 32.51
N ASP A 28 0.06 -8.48 31.32
CA ASP A 28 0.79 -7.98 30.14
C ASP A 28 0.17 -6.69 29.54
N SER A 29 -0.89 -6.16 30.14
CA SER A 29 -1.60 -4.98 29.65
C SER A 29 -0.82 -3.65 29.83
N MET A 30 0.33 -3.66 30.52
CA MET A 30 1.15 -2.47 30.79
C MET A 30 2.53 -2.46 30.11
N MET A 31 2.79 -3.32 29.12
CA MET A 31 4.02 -3.20 28.32
C MET A 31 3.87 -2.07 27.28
N ASN A 32 4.45 -0.92 27.59
CA ASN A 32 4.61 0.19 26.64
C ASN A 32 5.82 -0.10 25.73
N ASN A 33 5.58 -0.52 24.47
CA ASN A 33 6.64 -0.80 23.47
C ASN A 33 7.41 0.44 22.96
N GLY A 34 7.36 1.57 23.68
CA GLY A 34 7.94 2.84 23.25
C GLY A 34 9.44 3.03 23.52
N GLU A 35 10.04 2.25 24.43
CA GLU A 35 11.44 2.45 24.85
C GLU A 35 12.17 1.11 25.04
N MET A 36 12.40 0.38 23.95
CA MET A 36 13.43 -0.66 23.94
C MET A 36 14.73 -0.06 23.39
N ASP A 37 15.68 0.22 24.29
CA ASP A 37 17.02 0.66 23.93
C ASP A 37 17.86 -0.54 23.48
N HIS A 38 18.05 -0.67 22.17
CA HIS A 38 18.85 -1.73 21.54
C HIS A 38 20.36 -1.47 21.56
N SER A 39 20.83 -0.39 22.21
CA SER A 39 22.24 0.01 22.18
C SER A 39 23.19 -0.97 22.89
N MET A 40 22.67 -1.91 23.69
CA MET A 40 23.48 -2.89 24.43
C MET A 40 23.38 -4.34 23.90
N MET A 41 22.74 -4.58 22.75
CA MET A 41 22.74 -5.91 22.14
C MET A 41 24.08 -6.18 21.44
N ASP A 42 25.06 -6.71 22.20
CA ASP A 42 26.30 -7.23 21.64
C ASP A 42 26.05 -8.54 20.87
N GLY A 43 26.11 -8.46 19.54
CA GLY A 43 25.93 -9.58 18.62
C GLY A 43 27.10 -10.58 18.57
N SER A 44 28.13 -10.42 19.39
CA SER A 44 29.34 -11.26 19.32
C SER A 44 29.16 -12.70 19.81
N MET A 45 28.02 -13.05 20.43
CA MET A 45 27.79 -14.38 21.03
C MET A 45 26.84 -15.31 20.28
N MET A 46 26.35 -14.95 19.09
CA MET A 46 25.58 -15.90 18.27
C MET A 46 26.53 -16.75 17.41
N LYS A 47 27.05 -17.83 17.99
CA LYS A 47 27.75 -18.89 17.23
C LYS A 47 26.73 -19.64 16.37
N ASN A 48 26.67 -19.27 15.09
CA ASN A 48 25.84 -19.93 14.11
C ASN A 48 26.43 -21.32 13.79
N GLY A 49 25.84 -22.40 14.31
CA GLY A 49 26.32 -23.75 14.01
C GLY A 49 25.74 -24.91 14.81
N GLU A 50 25.06 -24.69 15.92
CA GLU A 50 24.56 -25.78 16.79
C GLU A 50 23.08 -25.62 17.15
N MET A 51 22.21 -25.46 16.14
CA MET A 51 20.78 -25.70 16.34
C MET A 51 20.45 -27.12 15.90
N ASP A 52 20.35 -28.03 16.87
CA ASP A 52 19.98 -29.43 16.65
C ASP A 52 18.46 -29.55 16.51
N HIS A 53 17.99 -29.61 15.26
CA HIS A 53 16.59 -29.75 14.91
C HIS A 53 15.99 -31.13 15.21
N SER A 54 16.80 -32.13 15.62
CA SER A 54 16.34 -33.50 15.87
C SER A 54 15.51 -33.67 17.15
N LYS A 55 15.46 -32.63 18.00
CA LYS A 55 14.68 -32.61 19.25
C LYS A 55 13.43 -31.73 19.18
N MET A 56 13.08 -31.21 18.01
CA MET A 56 11.81 -30.49 17.85
C MET A 56 10.66 -31.49 17.83
N ASP A 57 9.80 -31.43 18.86
CA ASP A 57 8.61 -32.26 18.96
C ASP A 57 7.50 -31.71 18.04
N HIS A 58 7.21 -32.44 16.96
CA HIS A 58 6.16 -32.12 16.00
C HIS A 58 4.79 -32.71 16.39
N SER A 59 4.65 -33.33 17.56
CA SER A 59 3.41 -34.02 17.98
C SER A 59 2.19 -33.10 18.14
N MET A 60 2.41 -31.79 18.25
CA MET A 60 1.36 -30.77 18.32
C MET A 60 0.85 -30.32 16.94
N MET A 61 1.48 -30.77 15.83
CA MET A 61 0.96 -30.55 14.48
C MET A 61 -0.20 -31.51 14.23
N LYS A 62 -1.36 -31.23 14.83
CA LYS A 62 -2.62 -31.86 14.43
C LYS A 62 -2.80 -31.61 12.94
N ASN A 63 -3.00 -32.69 12.19
CA ASN A 63 -3.34 -32.71 10.78
C ASN A 63 -4.75 -32.12 10.56
N GLY A 64 -4.93 -30.84 10.92
CA GLY A 64 -6.04 -30.03 10.46
C GLY A 64 -5.86 -29.86 8.97
N LYS A 65 -6.91 -30.17 8.20
CA LYS A 65 -6.99 -29.87 6.76
C LYS A 65 -6.26 -28.56 6.47
N MET A 66 -5.12 -28.64 5.80
CA MET A 66 -4.65 -27.48 5.06
C MET A 66 -5.70 -27.27 3.98
N ASP A 67 -6.58 -26.31 4.23
CA ASP A 67 -7.56 -25.89 3.26
C ASP A 67 -6.81 -25.21 2.11
N HIS A 68 -6.53 -25.97 1.07
CA HIS A 68 -5.87 -25.47 -0.13
C HIS A 68 -6.71 -24.41 -0.87
N SER A 69 -7.96 -24.15 -0.47
CA SER A 69 -8.72 -23.01 -1.00
C SER A 69 -8.16 -21.66 -0.54
N LYS A 70 -7.32 -21.63 0.52
CA LYS A 70 -6.58 -20.43 0.94
C LYS A 70 -5.13 -20.37 0.48
N MET A 71 -4.57 -21.44 -0.11
CA MET A 71 -3.25 -21.38 -0.74
C MET A 71 -3.27 -20.73 -2.13
N MET A 72 -4.43 -20.33 -2.64
CA MET A 72 -4.59 -19.42 -3.78
C MET A 72 -5.00 -18.00 -3.35
N SER A 73 -4.96 -17.67 -2.05
CA SER A 73 -4.87 -16.26 -1.67
C SER A 73 -3.48 -15.78 -2.08
N MET A 74 -3.39 -15.13 -3.23
CA MET A 74 -2.24 -14.36 -3.73
C MET A 74 -1.90 -13.18 -2.82
N ASP A 75 -2.09 -13.29 -1.50
CA ASP A 75 -1.75 -12.27 -0.50
C ASP A 75 -0.24 -12.25 -0.17
N GLY A 76 0.52 -13.25 -0.63
CA GLY A 76 1.92 -13.45 -0.22
C GLY A 76 2.98 -13.35 -1.31
N MET A 77 2.61 -13.29 -2.59
CA MET A 77 3.57 -13.21 -3.71
C MET A 77 2.96 -12.49 -4.92
N MET A 78 2.65 -11.20 -4.83
CA MET A 78 2.66 -10.22 -5.93
C MET A 78 2.36 -8.82 -5.35
N ASP A 79 3.30 -8.24 -4.61
CA ASP A 79 3.35 -6.78 -4.42
C ASP A 79 3.88 -6.12 -5.72
N MET A 80 3.17 -6.37 -6.82
CA MET A 80 3.39 -5.71 -8.10
C MET A 80 2.36 -4.60 -8.19
N GLU A 81 2.62 -3.50 -7.50
CA GLU A 81 1.77 -2.32 -7.45
C GLU A 81 1.25 -1.94 -8.86
N GLY A 82 -0.06 -2.02 -9.05
CA GLY A 82 -0.76 -1.61 -10.27
C GLY A 82 -1.00 -2.69 -11.33
N MET A 83 -0.92 -3.97 -11.00
CA MET A 83 -1.51 -5.05 -11.82
C MET A 83 -3.05 -4.95 -11.82
N SER A 84 -3.68 -5.38 -12.91
CA SER A 84 -5.13 -5.39 -13.08
C SER A 84 -5.59 -6.58 -13.92
N GLU A 85 -6.88 -6.94 -13.84
CA GLU A 85 -7.53 -7.92 -14.72
C GLU A 85 -7.32 -7.62 -16.22
N VAL A 86 -7.11 -6.35 -16.59
CA VAL A 86 -6.95 -5.90 -17.99
C VAL A 86 -5.50 -5.56 -18.37
N GLY A 87 -4.54 -5.87 -17.50
CA GLY A 87 -3.13 -5.81 -17.86
C GLY A 87 -2.21 -5.37 -16.73
N MET A 88 -1.08 -4.78 -17.13
CA MET A 88 0.00 -4.47 -16.20
C MET A 88 0.86 -3.28 -16.60
N PRO A 89 1.55 -2.63 -15.65
CA PRO A 89 2.51 -1.57 -15.95
C PRO A 89 3.69 -2.13 -16.74
N ALA A 90 4.07 -1.44 -17.82
CA ALA A 90 5.08 -1.92 -18.76
C ALA A 90 6.37 -1.07 -18.74
N LYS A 91 6.83 -0.69 -17.54
CA LYS A 91 8.02 0.18 -17.37
C LYS A 91 9.23 -0.38 -18.13
N GLY A 92 9.84 0.45 -18.99
CA GLY A 92 11.02 0.10 -19.78
C GLY A 92 10.75 -0.64 -21.09
N ALA A 93 9.50 -1.04 -21.36
CA ALA A 93 9.13 -1.59 -22.65
C ALA A 93 9.08 -0.50 -23.74
N LYS A 94 9.29 -0.90 -25.00
CA LYS A 94 9.02 -0.02 -26.15
C LYS A 94 7.52 -0.04 -26.41
N PRO A 95 6.82 1.11 -26.50
CA PRO A 95 5.41 1.13 -26.83
C PRO A 95 5.17 0.79 -28.30
N ASP A 96 4.12 0.01 -28.54
CA ASP A 96 3.56 -0.26 -29.87
C ASP A 96 2.74 0.95 -30.34
N LYS A 97 2.03 1.60 -29.40
CA LYS A 97 1.12 2.71 -29.65
C LYS A 97 1.29 3.83 -28.63
N VAL A 98 1.05 5.07 -29.07
CA VAL A 98 1.03 6.26 -28.20
C VAL A 98 -0.34 6.90 -28.26
N VAL A 99 -1.00 6.98 -27.11
CA VAL A 99 -2.34 7.58 -26.96
C VAL A 99 -2.22 8.89 -26.20
N HIS A 100 -2.68 9.98 -26.80
CA HIS A 100 -2.76 11.27 -26.13
C HIS A 100 -4.16 11.42 -25.50
N VAL A 101 -4.21 11.50 -24.17
CA VAL A 101 -5.44 11.59 -23.40
C VAL A 101 -5.61 13.03 -22.89
N LEU A 102 -6.81 13.57 -23.04
CA LEU A 102 -7.21 14.86 -22.50
C LEU A 102 -8.24 14.62 -21.40
N LEU A 103 -7.95 15.15 -20.22
CA LEU A 103 -8.84 15.23 -19.07
C LEU A 103 -9.34 16.68 -18.97
N SER A 104 -10.63 16.88 -18.79
CA SER A 104 -11.27 18.20 -18.76
C SER A 104 -12.36 18.31 -17.70
N ASP A 105 -12.61 19.55 -17.26
CA ASP A 105 -13.61 19.88 -16.22
C ASP A 105 -15.06 19.58 -16.65
N ASP A 106 -15.30 19.23 -17.92
CA ASP A 106 -16.60 18.70 -18.39
C ASP A 106 -16.79 17.20 -18.09
N MET A 107 -15.93 16.65 -17.23
CA MET A 107 -15.96 15.28 -16.72
C MET A 107 -15.80 14.25 -17.83
N LYS A 108 -14.85 14.47 -18.75
CA LYS A 108 -14.58 13.55 -19.85
C LYS A 108 -13.13 13.13 -19.95
N ILE A 109 -12.97 11.90 -20.43
CA ILE A 109 -11.70 11.33 -20.88
C ILE A 109 -11.77 11.26 -22.41
N THR A 110 -10.94 12.06 -23.08
CA THR A 110 -10.94 12.16 -24.55
C THR A 110 -9.61 11.69 -25.12
N PHE A 111 -9.64 10.82 -26.13
CA PHE A 111 -8.45 10.52 -26.93
C PHE A 111 -8.35 11.55 -28.05
N LYS A 112 -7.21 12.24 -28.13
CA LYS A 112 -7.00 13.32 -29.11
C LYS A 112 -7.19 12.85 -30.55
N ASN A 113 -6.77 11.63 -30.83
CA ASN A 113 -6.95 10.96 -32.11
C ASN A 113 -7.68 9.63 -31.88
N LYS A 114 -8.36 9.12 -32.91
CA LYS A 114 -8.84 7.74 -32.90
C LYS A 114 -7.63 6.81 -32.82
N VAL A 115 -7.65 5.88 -31.88
CA VAL A 115 -6.65 4.83 -31.73
C VAL A 115 -7.39 3.53 -31.49
N ASP A 116 -7.06 2.52 -32.31
CA ASP A 116 -7.55 1.15 -32.13
C ASP A 116 -6.51 0.42 -31.28
N ILE A 117 -6.85 0.13 -30.02
CA ILE A 117 -6.00 -0.61 -29.07
C ILE A 117 -6.42 -2.08 -29.17
N GLU A 118 -5.44 -2.98 -29.26
CA GLU A 118 -5.62 -4.42 -29.44
C GLU A 118 -5.09 -5.19 -28.23
N PRO A 119 -5.55 -6.44 -28.00
CA PRO A 119 -5.02 -7.27 -26.92
C PRO A 119 -3.51 -7.51 -27.08
N ASN A 120 -2.76 -7.46 -25.98
CA ASN A 120 -1.28 -7.56 -25.93
C ASN A 120 -0.51 -6.34 -26.46
N ASP A 121 -1.18 -5.22 -26.78
CA ASP A 121 -0.48 -3.97 -27.07
C ASP A 121 0.22 -3.42 -25.81
N VAL A 122 1.45 -2.92 -25.99
CA VAL A 122 2.09 -1.99 -25.06
C VAL A 122 1.76 -0.56 -25.48
N VAL A 123 0.97 0.15 -24.69
CA VAL A 123 0.50 1.51 -24.97
C VAL A 123 1.12 2.52 -24.01
N GLN A 124 1.73 3.56 -24.57
CA GLN A 124 2.10 4.75 -23.82
C GLN A 124 0.96 5.76 -23.83
N PHE A 125 0.37 6.01 -22.67
CA PHE A 125 -0.57 7.10 -22.47
C PHE A 125 0.19 8.37 -22.10
N VAL A 126 -0.02 9.43 -22.87
CA VAL A 126 0.38 10.80 -22.53
C VAL A 126 -0.88 11.52 -22.05
N VAL A 127 -1.06 11.59 -20.74
CA VAL A 127 -2.27 12.06 -20.08
C VAL A 127 -2.10 13.53 -19.72
N MET A 128 -2.94 14.40 -20.27
CA MET A 128 -2.91 15.84 -20.04
C MET A 128 -4.20 16.32 -19.38
N ASN A 129 -4.05 17.05 -18.28
CA ASN A 129 -5.15 17.76 -17.67
C ASN A 129 -5.27 19.17 -18.27
N THR A 130 -6.32 19.38 -19.06
CA THR A 130 -6.67 20.65 -19.71
C THR A 130 -7.66 21.50 -18.88
N GLY A 131 -8.12 20.95 -17.77
CA GLY A 131 -9.03 21.58 -16.82
C GLY A 131 -8.33 22.47 -15.80
N LYS A 132 -9.11 22.88 -14.79
CA LYS A 132 -8.71 23.77 -13.70
C LYS A 132 -8.70 23.08 -12.33
N ILE A 133 -9.24 21.86 -12.25
CA ILE A 133 -9.17 21.01 -11.05
C ILE A 133 -8.28 19.79 -11.29
N ASP A 134 -7.88 19.10 -10.23
CA ASP A 134 -7.14 17.85 -10.36
C ASP A 134 -8.00 16.79 -11.04
N HIS A 135 -7.38 16.00 -11.91
CA HIS A 135 -8.01 14.85 -12.54
C HIS A 135 -7.13 13.63 -12.40
N GLU A 136 -7.75 12.46 -12.49
CA GLU A 136 -7.08 11.18 -12.48
C GLU A 136 -7.32 10.44 -13.80
N PHE A 137 -6.36 9.63 -14.19
CA PHE A 137 -6.52 8.63 -15.23
C PHE A 137 -6.08 7.28 -14.66
N SER A 138 -7.04 6.38 -14.51
CA SER A 138 -6.84 5.00 -14.06
C SER A 138 -7.22 4.01 -15.17
N ILE A 139 -6.59 2.85 -15.18
CA ILE A 139 -6.88 1.73 -16.09
C ILE A 139 -7.28 0.52 -15.25
N GLY A 140 -8.41 -0.11 -15.59
CA GLY A 140 -8.89 -1.31 -14.88
C GLY A 140 -10.13 -1.91 -15.54
N SER A 141 -10.63 -3.02 -15.00
CA SER A 141 -11.97 -3.52 -15.29
C SER A 141 -13.03 -2.66 -14.60
N ALA A 142 -14.29 -2.73 -15.06
CA ALA A 142 -15.38 -1.96 -14.42
C ALA A 142 -15.56 -2.30 -12.93
N THR A 143 -15.27 -3.55 -12.54
CA THR A 143 -15.31 -3.99 -11.14
C THR A 143 -14.20 -3.32 -10.33
N GLU A 144 -12.96 -3.37 -10.81
CA GLU A 144 -11.81 -2.73 -10.16
C GLU A 144 -12.02 -1.22 -9.99
N GLN A 145 -12.60 -0.57 -10.99
CA GLN A 145 -12.90 0.87 -10.94
C GLN A 145 -13.96 1.21 -9.89
N LEU A 146 -15.00 0.39 -9.76
CA LEU A 146 -16.01 0.57 -8.71
C LEU A 146 -15.37 0.42 -7.32
N GLU A 147 -14.55 -0.60 -7.11
CA GLU A 147 -13.85 -0.84 -5.84
C GLU A 147 -12.90 0.32 -5.49
N HIS A 148 -12.12 0.79 -6.47
CA HIS A 148 -11.23 1.94 -6.32
C HIS A 148 -12.03 3.17 -5.87
N ARG A 149 -13.17 3.43 -6.51
CA ARG A 149 -14.02 4.58 -6.18
C ARG A 149 -14.58 4.52 -4.77
N GLU A 150 -15.03 3.35 -4.33
CA GLU A 150 -15.51 3.15 -2.96
C GLU A 150 -14.38 3.27 -1.91
N MET A 151 -13.16 2.88 -2.27
CA MET A 151 -11.97 3.11 -1.45
C MET A 151 -11.65 4.60 -1.33
N MET A 152 -11.66 5.34 -2.44
CA MET A 152 -11.41 6.80 -2.46
C MET A 152 -12.41 7.61 -1.63
N LYS A 153 -13.68 7.20 -1.61
CA LYS A 153 -14.71 7.81 -0.75
C LYS A 153 -14.37 7.73 0.74
N LYS A 154 -13.63 6.68 1.16
CA LYS A 154 -13.26 6.44 2.57
C LYS A 154 -11.92 7.07 2.94
N MET A 155 -10.99 7.14 1.99
CA MET A 155 -9.60 7.55 2.21
C MET A 155 -9.38 9.06 2.07
N GLY A 156 -10.38 9.81 1.60
CA GLY A 156 -10.28 11.25 1.42
C GLY A 156 -9.50 11.65 0.16
N ASN A 157 -9.46 12.95 -0.12
CA ASN A 157 -8.99 13.47 -1.40
C ASN A 157 -7.46 13.66 -1.41
N HIS A 158 -6.72 12.57 -1.56
CA HIS A 158 -5.27 12.60 -1.75
C HIS A 158 -4.89 12.19 -3.18
N ALA A 159 -3.67 12.50 -3.61
CA ALA A 159 -3.18 12.02 -4.89
C ALA A 159 -2.74 10.56 -4.74
N HIS A 160 -3.17 9.71 -5.67
CA HIS A 160 -2.90 8.27 -5.65
C HIS A 160 -2.35 7.84 -7.00
N ASP A 161 -1.05 8.06 -7.19
CA ASP A 161 -0.34 7.46 -8.31
C ASP A 161 -0.04 5.99 -7.96
N SER A 162 -0.31 5.08 -8.88
CA SER A 162 0.02 3.65 -8.79
C SER A 162 0.52 3.17 -10.16
N GLY A 163 0.77 1.87 -10.34
CA GLY A 163 1.13 1.33 -11.66
C GLY A 163 0.03 1.51 -12.72
N SER A 164 -1.25 1.53 -12.32
CA SER A 164 -2.41 1.68 -13.22
C SER A 164 -3.08 3.06 -13.15
N THR A 165 -2.64 3.94 -12.25
CA THR A 165 -3.29 5.24 -11.99
C THR A 165 -2.28 6.40 -11.96
N VAL A 166 -2.66 7.53 -12.57
CA VAL A 166 -1.95 8.81 -12.42
C VAL A 166 -2.90 9.95 -12.09
N THR A 167 -2.61 10.71 -11.04
CA THR A 167 -3.26 11.99 -10.74
C THR A 167 -2.51 13.13 -11.44
N VAL A 168 -3.20 13.92 -12.27
CA VAL A 168 -2.62 14.99 -13.08
C VAL A 168 -3.19 16.35 -12.65
N LYS A 169 -2.30 17.24 -12.18
CA LYS A 169 -2.66 18.61 -11.80
C LYS A 169 -3.07 19.48 -13.02
N PRO A 170 -3.84 20.56 -12.83
CA PRO A 170 -4.22 21.50 -13.89
C PRO A 170 -3.05 21.94 -14.76
N GLY A 171 -3.24 21.87 -16.09
CA GLY A 171 -2.23 22.26 -17.09
C GLY A 171 -0.96 21.40 -17.11
N LYS A 172 -0.95 20.26 -16.40
CA LYS A 172 0.17 19.32 -16.41
C LYS A 172 -0.14 18.10 -17.26
N ALA A 173 0.91 17.34 -17.55
CA ALA A 173 0.81 16.05 -18.18
C ALA A 173 1.66 15.02 -17.43
N LYS A 174 1.24 13.76 -17.48
CA LYS A 174 1.98 12.59 -16.99
C LYS A 174 1.97 11.50 -18.04
N GLN A 175 2.94 10.59 -17.93
CA GLN A 175 3.01 9.40 -18.77
C GLN A 175 2.66 8.17 -17.94
N LEU A 176 1.94 7.23 -18.56
CA LEU A 176 1.68 5.91 -18.03
C LEU A 176 1.89 4.90 -19.16
N LEU A 177 2.70 3.87 -18.91
CA LEU A 177 3.05 2.85 -19.88
C LEU A 177 2.42 1.53 -19.45
N TRP A 178 1.51 1.01 -20.27
CA TRP A 178 0.64 -0.11 -19.93
C TRP A 178 0.75 -1.21 -20.98
N HIS A 179 0.79 -2.46 -20.55
CA HIS A 179 0.65 -3.63 -21.43
C HIS A 179 -0.72 -4.24 -21.19
N PHE A 180 -1.57 -4.21 -22.21
CA PHE A 180 -2.90 -4.81 -22.16
C PHE A 180 -2.80 -6.33 -22.20
N HIS A 181 -3.36 -7.02 -21.22
CA HIS A 181 -3.38 -8.48 -21.16
C HIS A 181 -4.52 -8.94 -20.26
N GLY A 182 -5.05 -10.16 -20.44
CA GLY A 182 -6.17 -10.65 -19.64
C GLY A 182 -7.52 -10.30 -20.24
N ASP A 183 -8.41 -9.65 -19.48
CA ASP A 183 -9.74 -9.25 -19.95
C ASP A 183 -9.64 -8.09 -20.95
N ASN A 184 -10.46 -8.15 -22.01
CA ASN A 184 -10.49 -7.13 -23.06
C ASN A 184 -11.47 -5.99 -22.76
N ASN A 185 -12.26 -6.07 -21.69
CA ASN A 185 -13.22 -5.04 -21.29
C ASN A 185 -12.55 -4.03 -20.35
N VAL A 186 -11.97 -3.00 -20.95
CA VAL A 186 -11.20 -1.97 -20.24
C VAL A 186 -12.11 -0.78 -19.92
N GLU A 187 -12.04 -0.29 -18.69
CA GLU A 187 -12.58 1.01 -18.29
C GLU A 187 -11.45 1.95 -17.86
N PHE A 188 -11.40 3.11 -18.51
CA PHE A 188 -10.63 4.25 -18.05
C PHE A 188 -11.52 5.12 -17.17
N ALA A 189 -11.06 5.54 -15.99
CA ALA A 189 -11.85 6.35 -15.08
C ALA A 189 -11.04 7.41 -14.33
N CYS A 190 -11.74 8.44 -13.86
CA CYS A 190 -11.25 9.35 -12.82
C CYS A 190 -12.01 9.08 -11.53
N ASN A 191 -11.37 8.47 -10.53
CA ASN A 191 -12.03 8.03 -9.29
C ASN A 191 -11.99 9.08 -8.17
N ILE A 192 -11.55 10.30 -8.46
CA ILE A 192 -11.76 11.45 -7.58
C ILE A 192 -13.27 11.55 -7.27
N PRO A 193 -13.67 11.65 -5.99
CA PRO A 193 -15.07 11.61 -5.58
C PRO A 193 -15.99 12.50 -6.42
N GLY A 194 -16.99 11.90 -7.05
CA GLY A 194 -18.01 12.58 -7.87
C GLY A 194 -17.66 12.73 -9.35
N HIS A 195 -16.41 12.56 -9.77
CA HIS A 195 -16.01 12.78 -11.17
C HIS A 195 -16.54 11.67 -12.09
N ALA A 196 -16.34 10.41 -11.72
CA ALA A 196 -16.83 9.30 -12.50
C ALA A 196 -18.37 9.18 -12.46
N GLU A 197 -19.03 9.52 -11.33
CA GLU A 197 -20.49 9.65 -11.26
C GLU A 197 -21.03 10.75 -12.19
N ALA A 198 -20.24 11.80 -12.43
CA ALA A 198 -20.55 12.87 -13.38
C ALA A 198 -20.24 12.50 -14.84
N GLY A 199 -19.75 11.28 -15.11
CA GLY A 199 -19.53 10.76 -16.45
C GLY A 199 -18.06 10.65 -16.86
N MET A 200 -17.10 10.87 -15.95
CA MET A 200 -15.67 10.77 -16.25
C MET A 200 -15.15 9.33 -16.30
N VAL A 201 -15.79 8.55 -17.16
CA VAL A 201 -15.48 7.16 -17.48
C VAL A 201 -15.41 6.98 -19.00
N LYS A 202 -14.62 6.03 -19.46
CA LYS A 202 -14.55 5.62 -20.86
C LYS A 202 -14.29 4.14 -20.94
N ALA A 203 -15.29 3.37 -21.37
CA ALA A 203 -15.16 1.96 -21.65
C ALA A 203 -14.68 1.71 -23.09
N VAL A 204 -13.85 0.68 -23.28
CA VAL A 204 -13.44 0.14 -24.58
C VAL A 204 -13.35 -1.38 -24.51
N THR A 205 -13.60 -2.05 -25.63
CA THR A 205 -13.31 -3.48 -25.80
C THR A 205 -12.17 -3.63 -26.80
N LEU A 206 -11.13 -4.37 -26.41
CA LEU A 206 -9.94 -4.64 -27.22
C LEU A 206 -10.13 -5.81 -28.19
#